data_AF-A0A2S8B531-F1
#
_entry.id   AF-A0A2S8B531-F1
#
_cell.length_a   1.000
_cell.length_b   1.000
_cell.length_c   1.000
_cell.angle_alpha   90.00
_cell.angle_beta   90.00
_cell.angle_gamma   90.00
#
_symmetry.space_group_name_H-M   'P 1'
#
loop_
_entity.id
_entity.type
_entity.pdbx_description
1 polymer ?
#
loop_
_entity_poly.entity_id
_entity_poly.type
_entity_poly.pdbx_seq_one_letter_code
_entity_poly.pdbx_strand_id
1 'polypeptide(L)'
;MTKGGMRIGAALAALGAGAMLCAMAPGDMSVATFLSRASLLERLGPLAIATPEAHYLKGEVIAAGKRYKARIDADRKAGRKTTSCPPESGSLTPDQWLAHLRSYPPQSRKSISIYSAFDGLMRKRYPCPA
;
A
#
# COMPACT_ATOMS: atom_id res chain seq x y z
N MET A 1 40.43 -10.72 60.04
CA MET A 1 39.31 -10.02 60.71
C MET A 1 38.14 -9.99 59.76
N THR A 2 37.02 -10.59 60.16
CA THR A 2 35.74 -10.68 59.44
C THR A 2 34.98 -9.35 59.44
N LYS A 3 34.41 -8.95 58.30
CA LYS A 3 33.15 -8.20 58.11
C LYS A 3 33.02 -7.87 56.62
N GLY A 4 32.05 -8.44 55.89
CA GLY A 4 30.66 -7.97 55.83
C GLY A 4 30.52 -7.06 54.59
N GLY A 5 29.54 -7.15 53.70
CA GLY A 5 28.32 -7.92 53.63
C GLY A 5 27.71 -7.69 52.24
N MET A 6 26.94 -8.67 51.79
CA MET A 6 26.11 -8.65 50.59
C MET A 6 25.14 -7.46 50.63
N ARG A 7 25.14 -6.61 49.61
CA ARG A 7 24.01 -5.72 49.30
C ARG A 7 23.63 -5.83 47.83
N ILE A 8 22.61 -6.64 47.62
CA ILE A 8 21.78 -6.76 46.43
C ILE A 8 21.14 -5.38 46.21
N GLY A 9 21.40 -4.76 45.06
CA GLY A 9 20.91 -3.42 44.74
C GLY A 9 20.50 -3.31 43.27
N ALA A 10 19.23 -3.64 43.02
CA ALA A 10 18.39 -3.20 41.90
C ALA A 10 18.98 -3.26 40.47
N ALA A 11 18.71 -4.38 39.80
CA ALA A 11 18.63 -4.41 38.35
C ALA A 11 17.46 -3.53 37.87
N LEU A 12 17.74 -2.31 37.41
CA LEU A 12 16.83 -1.52 36.59
C LEU A 12 16.90 -2.03 35.15
N ALA A 13 16.26 -3.17 34.89
CA ALA A 13 15.92 -3.59 33.54
C ALA A 13 14.80 -2.66 33.03
N ALA A 14 15.19 -1.55 32.40
CA ALA A 14 14.27 -0.74 31.63
C ALA A 14 13.86 -1.52 30.36
N LEU A 15 12.79 -2.30 30.45
CA LEU A 15 12.07 -2.79 29.26
C LEU A 15 11.43 -1.59 28.57
N GLY A 16 12.21 -0.89 27.75
CA GLY A 16 11.70 0.05 26.77
C GLY A 16 10.96 -0.73 25.70
N ALA A 17 9.63 -0.76 25.77
CA ALA A 17 8.77 -1.17 24.67
C ALA A 17 8.93 -0.14 23.53
N GLY A 18 9.97 -0.31 22.72
CA GLY A 18 10.14 0.42 21.47
C GLY A 18 9.01 0.01 20.54
N ALA A 19 8.02 0.88 20.37
CA ALA A 19 7.05 0.75 19.29
C ALA A 19 7.83 0.75 17.97
N MET A 20 8.05 -0.42 17.38
CA MET A 20 8.49 -0.53 15.99
C MET A 20 7.41 0.13 15.13
N LEU A 21 7.65 1.39 14.75
CA LEU A 21 6.91 2.02 13.67
C LEU A 21 7.31 1.28 12.39
N CYS A 22 6.58 0.22 12.04
CA CYS A 22 6.66 -0.35 10.70
C CYS A 22 6.29 0.76 9.73
N ALA A 23 7.28 1.30 9.02
CA ALA A 23 7.02 2.18 7.89
C ALA A 23 6.15 1.40 6.90
N MET A 24 4.90 1.83 6.70
CA MET A 24 4.03 1.24 5.68
C MET A 24 4.68 1.50 4.32
N ALA A 25 4.86 0.44 3.54
CA ALA A 25 5.36 0.58 2.19
C ALA A 25 4.29 1.25 1.32
N PRO A 26 4.69 1.91 0.22
CA PRO A 26 3.72 2.56 -0.64
C PRO A 26 2.73 1.54 -1.24
N GLY A 27 1.44 1.91 -1.22
CA GLY A 27 0.36 1.04 -1.67
C GLY A 27 -0.15 0.05 -0.62
N ASP A 28 0.31 0.12 0.64
CA ASP A 28 -0.14 -0.78 1.71
C ASP A 28 -1.49 -0.37 2.31
N MET A 29 -2.04 0.81 1.98
CA MET A 29 -3.40 1.18 2.40
C MET A 29 -4.41 0.14 1.92
N SER A 30 -5.32 -0.28 2.80
CA SER A 30 -6.39 -1.22 2.40
C SER A 30 -7.38 -0.57 1.42
N VAL A 31 -7.97 -1.37 0.53
CA VAL A 31 -9.04 -0.94 -0.37
C VAL A 31 -10.22 -0.37 0.42
N ALA A 32 -10.55 -0.95 1.58
CA ALA A 32 -11.62 -0.45 2.44
C ALA A 32 -11.32 0.97 2.96
N THR A 33 -10.12 1.21 3.46
CA THR A 33 -9.69 2.53 3.95
C THR A 33 -9.67 3.55 2.82
N PHE A 34 -9.13 3.18 1.67
CA PHE A 34 -9.07 4.05 0.50
C PHE A 34 -10.47 4.46 0.02
N LEU A 35 -11.38 3.49 -0.14
CA LEU A 35 -12.75 3.78 -0.59
C LEU A 35 -13.52 4.62 0.43
N SER A 36 -13.30 4.41 1.73
CA SER A 36 -13.90 5.25 2.78
C SER A 36 -13.46 6.71 2.62
N ARG A 37 -12.17 6.95 2.41
CA ARG A 37 -11.62 8.31 2.21
C ARG A 37 -12.06 8.93 0.89
N ALA A 38 -12.02 8.16 -0.20
CA ALA A 38 -12.47 8.60 -1.51
C ALA A 38 -13.95 9.01 -1.52
N SER A 39 -14.82 8.35 -0.73
CA SER A 39 -16.23 8.71 -0.64
C SER A 39 -16.48 10.11 -0.06
N LEU A 40 -15.56 10.63 0.75
CA LEU A 40 -15.62 12.00 1.26
C LEU A 40 -15.32 13.02 0.15
N LEU A 41 -14.39 12.66 -0.75
CA LEU A 41 -14.02 13.49 -1.90
C LEU A 41 -15.13 13.55 -2.95
N GLU A 42 -15.81 12.42 -3.22
CA GLU A 42 -16.92 12.39 -4.17
C GLU A 42 -18.05 13.37 -3.82
N ARG A 43 -18.27 13.61 -2.51
CA ARG A 43 -19.25 14.59 -2.02
C ARG A 43 -18.87 16.04 -2.29
N LEU A 44 -17.57 16.32 -2.46
CA LEU A 44 -17.06 17.65 -2.78
C LEU A 44 -17.07 17.91 -4.30
N GLY A 45 -17.25 16.87 -5.12
CA GLY A 45 -17.26 16.98 -6.57
C GLY A 45 -15.96 17.59 -7.11
N PRO A 46 -16.01 18.49 -8.11
CA PRO A 46 -14.83 19.12 -8.71
C PRO A 46 -13.91 19.84 -7.70
N LEU A 47 -14.47 20.33 -6.58
CA LEU A 47 -13.69 21.01 -5.54
C LEU A 47 -12.70 20.08 -4.84
N ALA A 48 -12.93 18.76 -4.87
CA ALA A 48 -12.05 17.77 -4.27
C ALA A 48 -10.63 17.81 -4.84
N ILE A 49 -10.46 18.20 -6.11
CA ILE A 49 -9.19 18.09 -6.83
C ILE A 49 -8.08 18.90 -6.16
N ALA A 50 -8.41 20.02 -5.52
CA ALA A 50 -7.45 20.89 -4.83
C ALA A 50 -7.20 20.49 -3.37
N THR A 51 -7.85 19.43 -2.87
CA THR A 51 -7.74 19.05 -1.46
C THR A 51 -6.47 18.24 -1.19
N PRO A 52 -5.84 18.42 0.00
CA PRO A 52 -4.70 17.59 0.41
C PRO A 52 -5.02 16.09 0.40
N GLU A 53 -6.25 15.70 0.76
CA GLU A 53 -6.66 14.29 0.76
C GLU A 53 -6.73 13.72 -0.67
N ALA A 54 -7.21 14.47 -1.65
CA ALA A 54 -7.17 14.03 -3.04
C ALA A 54 -5.74 13.83 -3.54
N HIS A 55 -4.83 14.75 -3.20
CA HIS A 55 -3.41 14.61 -3.50
C HIS A 55 -2.79 13.39 -2.81
N TYR A 56 -3.15 13.14 -1.55
CA TYR A 56 -2.68 12.00 -0.78
C TYR A 56 -3.13 10.66 -1.39
N LEU A 57 -4.43 10.51 -1.67
CA LEU A 57 -4.95 9.29 -2.31
C LEU A 57 -4.38 9.08 -3.71
N LYS A 58 -4.22 10.15 -4.50
CA LYS A 58 -3.52 10.08 -5.79
C LYS A 58 -2.07 9.61 -5.63
N GLY A 59 -1.37 10.12 -4.61
CA GLY A 59 -0.01 9.71 -4.27
C GLY A 59 0.10 8.23 -3.95
N GLU A 60 -0.83 7.69 -3.16
CA GLU A 60 -0.88 6.25 -2.81
C GLU A 60 -0.97 5.36 -4.07
N VAL A 61 -1.83 5.73 -5.02
CA VAL A 61 -1.99 4.98 -6.28
C VAL A 61 -0.75 5.09 -7.16
N ILE A 62 -0.18 6.29 -7.30
CA ILE A 62 1.05 6.50 -8.08
C ILE A 62 2.20 5.67 -7.50
N ALA A 63 2.33 5.65 -6.17
CA ALA A 63 3.42 4.94 -5.52
C ALA A 63 3.24 3.41 -5.64
N ALA A 64 2.00 2.91 -5.54
CA ALA A 64 1.69 1.51 -5.85
C ALA A 64 2.03 1.15 -7.31
N GLY A 65 1.70 2.02 -8.27
CA GLY A 65 2.06 1.83 -9.68
C GLY A 65 3.56 1.81 -9.92
N LYS A 66 4.33 2.70 -9.29
CA LYS A 66 5.80 2.70 -9.34
C LYS A 66 6.38 1.41 -8.77
N ARG A 67 5.89 0.96 -7.61
CA ARG A 67 6.29 -0.32 -6.99
C ARG A 67 5.99 -1.50 -7.91
N TYR A 68 4.83 -1.50 -8.56
CA TYR A 68 4.44 -2.52 -9.52
C TYR A 68 5.39 -2.54 -10.72
N LYS A 69 5.67 -1.38 -11.35
CA LYS A 69 6.58 -1.28 -12.49
C LYS A 69 7.98 -1.76 -12.13
N ALA A 70 8.52 -1.32 -10.99
CA ALA A 70 9.84 -1.75 -10.52
C ALA A 70 9.95 -3.28 -10.39
N ARG A 71 8.91 -3.94 -9.86
CA ARG A 71 8.85 -5.40 -9.77
C ARG A 71 8.81 -6.05 -11.16
N ILE A 72 7.92 -5.61 -12.05
CA ILE A 72 7.80 -6.14 -13.42
C ILE A 72 9.10 -5.99 -14.20
N ASP A 73 9.75 -4.83 -14.11
CA ASP A 73 11.02 -4.55 -14.78
C ASP A 73 12.15 -5.45 -14.23
N ALA A 74 12.18 -5.68 -12.91
CA ALA A 74 13.12 -6.61 -12.29
C ALA A 74 12.89 -8.06 -12.72
N ASP A 75 11.64 -8.51 -12.82
CA ASP A 75 11.29 -9.84 -13.31
C ASP A 75 11.69 -10.02 -14.78
N ARG A 76 11.37 -9.04 -15.63
CA ARG A 76 11.76 -9.03 -17.05
C ARG A 76 13.28 -9.09 -17.21
N LYS A 77 14.03 -8.26 -16.48
CA LYS A 77 15.50 -8.25 -16.52
C LYS A 77 16.09 -9.59 -16.07
N ALA A 78 15.44 -10.27 -15.14
CA ALA A 78 15.85 -11.58 -14.66
C ALA A 78 15.36 -12.75 -15.53
N GLY A 79 14.67 -12.50 -16.66
CA GLY A 79 14.10 -13.54 -17.51
C GLY A 79 12.96 -14.33 -16.85
N ARG A 80 12.36 -13.81 -15.78
CA ARG A 80 11.22 -14.45 -15.10
C ARG A 80 9.91 -14.10 -15.80
N LYS A 81 8.95 -15.03 -15.74
CA LYS A 81 7.56 -14.74 -16.14
C LYS A 81 6.97 -13.65 -15.25
N THR A 82 6.33 -12.66 -15.86
CA THR A 82 5.62 -11.59 -15.16
C THR A 82 4.16 -11.97 -14.95
N THR A 83 3.52 -11.34 -13.95
CA THR A 83 2.08 -11.57 -13.70
C THR A 83 1.17 -10.90 -14.71
N SER A 84 1.69 -9.90 -15.45
CA SER A 84 0.99 -9.09 -16.45
C SER A 84 1.99 -8.51 -17.45
N CYS A 85 1.49 -8.13 -18.63
CA CYS A 85 2.29 -7.63 -19.75
C CYS A 85 1.84 -6.23 -20.18
N PRO A 86 1.94 -5.22 -19.29
CA PRO A 86 1.51 -3.86 -19.59
C PRO A 86 2.45 -3.18 -20.60
N PRO A 87 1.96 -2.18 -21.37
CA PRO A 87 2.82 -1.29 -22.15
C PRO A 87 3.75 -0.46 -21.24
N GLU A 88 4.82 0.12 -21.81
CA GLU A 88 5.76 0.98 -21.05
C GLU A 88 5.08 2.21 -20.44
N SER A 89 4.05 2.73 -21.10
CA SER A 89 3.24 3.85 -20.61
C SER A 89 1.74 3.56 -20.77
N GLY A 90 0.95 4.15 -19.90
CA GLY A 90 -0.50 4.03 -19.92
C GLY A 90 -1.14 5.03 -18.96
N SER A 91 -2.43 5.23 -19.14
CA SER A 91 -3.24 6.08 -18.27
C SER A 91 -4.26 5.24 -17.50
N LEU A 92 -4.56 5.70 -16.29
CA LEU A 92 -5.60 5.17 -15.42
C LEU A 92 -6.37 6.36 -14.87
N THR A 93 -7.65 6.48 -15.22
CA THR A 93 -8.48 7.56 -14.70
C THR A 93 -8.94 7.24 -13.27
N PRO A 94 -9.26 8.25 -12.43
CA PRO A 94 -9.82 8.02 -11.10
C PRO A 94 -11.07 7.13 -11.13
N ASP A 95 -11.96 7.32 -12.11
CA ASP A 95 -13.18 6.52 -12.23
C ASP A 95 -12.90 5.06 -12.55
N GLN A 96 -11.98 4.77 -13.48
CA GLN A 96 -11.54 3.41 -13.79
C GLN A 96 -10.93 2.73 -12.56
N TRP A 97 -10.15 3.49 -11.79
CA TRP A 97 -9.55 2.99 -10.57
C TRP A 97 -10.60 2.69 -9.49
N LEU A 98 -11.50 3.62 -9.20
CA LEU A 98 -12.56 3.44 -8.21
C LEU A 98 -13.52 2.31 -8.61
N ALA A 99 -13.86 2.19 -9.90
CA ALA A 99 -14.67 1.10 -10.40
C ALA A 99 -14.00 -0.27 -10.16
N HIS A 100 -12.69 -0.38 -10.41
CA HIS A 100 -11.92 -1.59 -10.10
C HIS A 100 -11.95 -1.91 -8.60
N LEU A 101 -11.69 -0.92 -7.74
CA LEU A 101 -11.72 -1.12 -6.29
C LEU A 101 -13.11 -1.55 -5.78
N ARG A 102 -14.18 -1.01 -6.36
CA ARG A 102 -15.56 -1.35 -6.01
C ARG A 102 -15.97 -2.76 -6.47
N SER A 103 -15.27 -3.33 -7.46
CA SER A 103 -15.52 -4.69 -7.93
C SER A 103 -15.15 -5.78 -6.89
N TYR A 104 -14.31 -5.46 -5.91
CA TYR A 104 -14.01 -6.37 -4.81
C TYR A 104 -15.21 -6.53 -3.86
N PRO A 105 -15.54 -7.75 -3.40
CA PRO A 105 -16.56 -7.98 -2.37
C PRO A 105 -16.28 -7.17 -1.09
N PRO A 106 -17.29 -6.54 -0.45
CA PRO A 106 -17.07 -5.68 0.72
C PRO A 106 -16.22 -6.31 1.82
N GLN A 107 -16.43 -7.60 2.10
CA GLN A 107 -15.73 -8.36 3.13
C GLN A 107 -14.23 -8.55 2.87
N SER A 108 -13.78 -8.57 1.61
CA SER A 108 -12.36 -8.74 1.29
C SER A 108 -11.59 -7.43 1.19
N ARG A 109 -12.28 -6.28 1.07
CA ARG A 109 -11.62 -4.97 0.88
C ARG A 109 -10.67 -4.58 2.02
N LYS A 110 -10.87 -5.11 3.23
CA LYS A 110 -10.00 -4.84 4.39
C LYS A 110 -8.66 -5.58 4.32
N SER A 111 -8.59 -6.71 3.61
CA SER A 111 -7.38 -7.53 3.48
C SER A 111 -6.64 -7.30 2.16
N ILE A 112 -7.20 -6.54 1.23
CA ILE A 112 -6.59 -6.20 -0.04
C ILE A 112 -5.96 -4.82 0.06
N SER A 113 -4.67 -4.72 -0.23
CA SER A 113 -3.97 -3.42 -0.31
C SER A 113 -4.18 -2.75 -1.67
N ILE A 114 -3.92 -1.45 -1.75
CA ILE A 114 -3.91 -0.71 -3.01
C ILE A 114 -2.90 -1.28 -4.01
N TYR A 115 -1.74 -1.73 -3.54
CA TYR A 115 -0.76 -2.42 -4.38
C TYR A 115 -1.30 -3.72 -4.98
N SER A 116 -1.89 -4.59 -4.15
CA SER A 116 -2.49 -5.84 -4.62
C SER A 116 -3.66 -5.59 -5.58
N ALA A 117 -4.44 -4.54 -5.32
CA ALA A 117 -5.53 -4.13 -6.21
C ALA A 117 -5.00 -3.61 -7.55
N PHE A 118 -3.95 -2.80 -7.55
CA PHE A 118 -3.29 -2.30 -8.76
C PHE A 118 -2.72 -3.45 -9.60
N ASP A 119 -2.04 -4.40 -8.96
CA ASP A 119 -1.56 -5.62 -9.60
C ASP A 119 -2.72 -6.38 -10.26
N GLY A 120 -3.81 -6.62 -9.51
CA GLY A 120 -5.01 -7.27 -10.03
C GLY A 120 -5.63 -6.56 -11.23
N LEU A 121 -5.65 -5.21 -11.23
CA LEU A 121 -6.10 -4.41 -12.36
C LEU A 121 -5.21 -4.65 -13.59
N MET A 122 -3.89 -4.62 -13.42
CA MET A 122 -2.95 -4.82 -14.53
C MET A 122 -3.04 -6.22 -15.11
N ARG A 123 -3.23 -7.27 -14.30
CA ARG A 123 -3.49 -8.63 -14.78
C ARG A 123 -4.75 -8.72 -15.62
N LYS A 124 -5.82 -8.05 -15.20
CA LYS A 124 -7.09 -8.03 -15.94
C LYS A 124 -6.98 -7.26 -17.25
N ARG A 125 -6.29 -6.12 -17.23
CA ARG A 125 -6.19 -5.22 -18.39
C ARG A 125 -5.14 -5.67 -19.41
N TYR A 126 -4.08 -6.33 -18.95
CA TYR A 126 -2.92 -6.71 -19.75
C TYR A 126 -2.48 -8.16 -19.43
N PRO A 127 -3.30 -9.16 -19.76
CA PRO A 127 -2.88 -10.56 -19.64
C PRO A 127 -1.64 -10.81 -20.50
N CYS A 128 -0.70 -11.60 -19.99
CA CYS A 128 0.41 -12.05 -20.81
C CYS A 128 -0.05 -13.09 -21.85
N PRO A 129 0.53 -13.10 -23.06
CA PRO A 129 0.29 -14.17 -24.03
C PRO A 129 0.64 -15.54 -23.45
N ALA A 130 -0.10 -16.57 -23.89
CA ALA A 130 0.13 -17.97 -23.52
C ALA A 130 1.43 -18.52 -24.11
#